data_AF-M1BZG4-F1
#
_entry.id   AF-M1BZG4-F1
#
_cell.length_a   1.000
_cell.length_b   1.000
_cell.length_c   1.000
_cell.angle_alpha   90.00
_cell.angle_beta   90.00
_cell.angle_gamma   90.00
#
_symmetry.space_group_name_H-M   'P 1'
#
loop_
_entity.id
_entity.type
_entity.pdbx_description
1 polymer ?
#
loop_
_entity_poly.entity_id
_entity_poly.type
_entity_poly.pdbx_seq_one_letter_code
_entity_poly.pdbx_strand_id
1 'polypeptide(L)'
;MAVLVEHMEGQRDLITHKSVWHLSDEAMKNVYTFYIMFTVWGCCFFGSTKDPYYDSEQYRGDGGDGTGHWVYEKQEDIEEEARAELWRDELIEEIEQKVGSLRELEEAGKKEQLVK
;
A
#
# COMPACT_ATOMS: atom_id res chain seq x y z
N MET A 1 -28.43 -8.59 -36.42
CA MET A 1 -27.23 -8.47 -37.28
C MET A 1 -27.49 -7.41 -38.32
N ALA A 2 -26.61 -6.43 -38.46
CA ALA A 2 -26.67 -5.46 -39.55
C ALA A 2 -25.48 -5.69 -40.48
N VAL A 3 -25.75 -5.78 -41.78
CA VAL A 3 -24.72 -5.89 -42.81
C VAL A 3 -24.51 -4.51 -43.39
N LEU A 4 -23.31 -3.96 -43.23
CA LEU A 4 -22.92 -2.71 -43.87
C LEU A 4 -22.12 -3.07 -45.12
N VAL A 5 -22.60 -2.60 -46.28
CA VAL A 5 -21.95 -2.79 -47.57
C VAL A 5 -21.45 -1.45 -48.05
N GLU A 6 -20.15 -1.22 -47.90
CA GLU A 6 -19.48 -0.03 -48.43
C GLU A 6 -19.09 -0.27 -49.88
N HIS A 7 -19.62 0.54 -50.78
CA HIS A 7 -19.30 0.50 -52.20
C HIS A 7 -18.23 1.56 -52.49
N MET A 8 -17.04 1.14 -52.89
CA MET A 8 -16.00 2.03 -53.41
C MET A 8 -15.83 1.76 -54.91
N GLU A 9 -16.01 2.79 -55.75
CA GLU A 9 -15.89 2.64 -57.20
C GLU A 9 -14.49 2.11 -57.59
N GLY A 10 -14.47 0.94 -58.24
CA GLY A 10 -13.25 0.30 -58.74
C GLY A 10 -12.67 -0.81 -57.84
N GLN A 11 -13.24 -1.09 -56.66
CA GLN A 11 -12.77 -2.15 -55.76
C GLN A 11 -13.91 -3.15 -55.43
N ARG A 12 -13.55 -4.38 -55.02
CA ARG A 12 -14.55 -5.39 -54.58
C ARG A 12 -15.23 -4.90 -53.31
N ASP A 13 -16.56 -5.02 -53.26
CA ASP A 13 -17.38 -4.61 -52.11
C ASP A 13 -16.89 -5.26 -50.81
N LEU A 14 -16.68 -4.42 -49.79
CA LEU A 14 -16.25 -4.85 -48.46
C LEU A 14 -17.50 -5.08 -47.61
N ILE A 15 -17.81 -6.35 -47.35
CA ILE A 15 -18.95 -6.74 -46.51
C ILE A 15 -18.48 -6.78 -45.05
N THR A 16 -18.95 -5.83 -44.25
CA THR A 16 -18.70 -5.82 -42.79
C THR A 16 -19.95 -6.27 -42.03
N HIS A 17 -19.78 -7.27 -41.17
CA HIS A 17 -20.84 -7.77 -40.30
C HIS A 17 -20.74 -7.10 -38.94
N LYS A 18 -21.66 -6.18 -38.62
CA LYS A 18 -21.75 -5.57 -37.29
C LYS A 18 -22.80 -6.33 -36.47
N SER A 19 -22.34 -7.12 -35.50
CA SER A 19 -23.21 -7.69 -34.47
C SER A 19 -23.29 -6.73 -33.28
N VAL A 20 -24.46 -6.14 -33.07
CA VAL A 20 -24.74 -5.34 -31.86
C VAL A 20 -25.53 -6.22 -30.90
N TRP A 21 -24.91 -6.56 -29.76
CA TRP A 21 -25.55 -7.29 -28.68
C TRP A 21 -26.25 -6.29 -27.76
N HIS A 22 -27.56 -6.40 -27.64
CA HIS A 22 -28.35 -5.60 -26.71
C HIS A 22 -28.71 -6.50 -25.53
N LEU A 23 -28.30 -6.13 -24.32
CA LEU A 23 -28.84 -6.74 -23.11
C LEU A 23 -30.19 -6.10 -22.80
N SER A 24 -31.13 -6.89 -22.29
CA SER A 24 -32.32 -6.32 -21.66
C SER A 24 -31.94 -5.60 -20.37
N ASP A 25 -32.75 -4.63 -19.96
CA ASP A 25 -32.56 -3.92 -18.69
C ASP A 25 -32.49 -4.87 -17.50
N GLU A 26 -33.28 -5.94 -17.51
CA GLU A 26 -33.26 -6.98 -16.48
C GLU A 26 -31.94 -7.75 -16.46
N ALA A 27 -31.43 -8.15 -17.63
CA ALA A 27 -30.15 -8.84 -17.74
C ALA A 27 -28.99 -7.94 -17.26
N MET A 28 -29.02 -6.65 -17.62
CA MET A 28 -28.03 -5.67 -17.16
C MET A 28 -28.03 -5.55 -15.63
N LYS A 29 -29.22 -5.36 -15.02
CA LYS A 29 -29.36 -5.25 -13.57
C LYS A 29 -28.79 -6.48 -12.86
N ASN A 30 -29.13 -7.68 -13.33
CA ASN A 30 -28.62 -8.92 -12.73
C ASN A 30 -27.09 -9.02 -12.81
N VAL A 31 -26.48 -8.65 -13.94
CA VAL A 31 -25.01 -8.63 -14.09
C VAL A 31 -24.37 -7.66 -13.10
N TYR A 32 -24.88 -6.43 -13.01
CA TYR A 32 -24.35 -5.43 -12.08
C TYR A 32 -24.57 -5.83 -10.61
N THR A 33 -25.72 -6.41 -10.28
CA THR A 33 -25.99 -6.92 -8.93
C THR A 33 -25.00 -8.04 -8.56
N PHE A 34 -24.77 -9.00 -9.45
CA PHE A 34 -23.75 -10.04 -9.23
C PHE A 34 -22.35 -9.46 -9.07
N TYR A 35 -22.00 -8.48 -9.91
CA TYR A 35 -20.70 -7.82 -9.85
C TYR A 35 -20.49 -7.11 -8.50
N ILE A 36 -21.49 -6.36 -8.02
CA ILE A 36 -21.42 -5.67 -6.72
C ILE A 36 -21.30 -6.67 -5.58
N MET A 37 -22.12 -7.72 -5.57
CA MET A 37 -22.08 -8.74 -4.53
C MET A 37 -20.71 -9.43 -4.48
N PHE A 38 -20.15 -9.80 -5.64
CA PHE A 38 -18.83 -10.42 -5.72
C PHE A 38 -17.71 -9.45 -5.33
N THR A 39 -17.82 -8.18 -5.70
CA THR A 39 -16.82 -7.15 -5.37
C THR A 39 -16.80 -6.89 -3.87
N VAL A 40 -17.95 -6.66 -3.24
CA VAL A 40 -18.03 -6.42 -1.79
C VAL A 40 -17.58 -7.65 -1.01
N TRP A 41 -18.04 -8.84 -1.40
CA TRP A 41 -17.59 -10.09 -0.81
C TRP A 41 -16.08 -10.29 -0.96
N GLY A 42 -15.53 -10.02 -2.16
CA GLY A 42 -14.11 -10.11 -2.44
C GLY A 42 -13.29 -9.15 -1.57
N CYS A 43 -13.72 -7.90 -1.43
CA CYS A 43 -13.06 -6.93 -0.53
C CYS A 43 -13.04 -7.42 0.91
N CYS A 44 -14.16 -7.98 1.42
CA CYS A 44 -14.20 -8.53 2.77
C CYS A 44 -13.32 -9.78 2.92
N PHE A 45 -13.34 -10.67 1.93
CA PHE A 45 -12.56 -11.91 1.95
C PHE A 45 -11.06 -11.61 1.88
N PHE A 46 -10.60 -10.92 0.84
CA PHE A 46 -9.18 -10.57 0.66
C PHE A 46 -8.69 -9.61 1.74
N GLY A 47 -9.51 -8.67 2.20
CA GLY A 47 -9.16 -7.80 3.32
C GLY A 47 -9.04 -8.54 4.67
N SER A 48 -9.55 -9.76 4.78
CA SER A 48 -9.38 -10.62 5.98
C SER A 48 -8.26 -11.66 5.82
N THR A 49 -7.65 -11.76 4.64
CA THR A 49 -6.50 -12.65 4.43
C THR A 49 -5.23 -12.02 4.98
N LYS A 50 -4.31 -12.88 5.43
CA LYS A 50 -2.98 -12.46 5.89
C LYS A 50 -2.20 -11.87 4.72
N ASP A 51 -1.85 -10.61 4.82
CA ASP A 51 -0.99 -9.93 3.86
C ASP A 51 0.48 -10.11 4.27
N PRO A 52 1.34 -10.70 3.40
CA PRO A 52 2.75 -10.93 3.71
C PRO A 52 3.55 -9.67 4.07
N TYR A 53 3.14 -8.50 3.58
CA TYR A 53 3.80 -7.23 3.90
C TYR A 53 3.49 -6.80 5.33
N TYR A 54 2.21 -6.77 5.71
CA TYR A 54 1.80 -6.38 7.06
C TYR A 54 2.22 -7.42 8.12
N ASP A 55 2.32 -8.70 7.74
CA ASP A 55 2.88 -9.75 8.61
C ASP A 55 4.43 -9.76 8.67
N SER A 56 5.12 -8.92 7.89
CA SER A 56 6.58 -8.93 7.83
C SER A 56 7.23 -8.40 9.12
N GLU A 57 8.38 -8.96 9.50
CA GLU A 57 9.17 -8.46 10.63
C GLU A 57 9.61 -7.01 10.41
N GLN A 58 9.80 -6.59 9.16
CA GLN A 58 10.14 -5.22 8.81
C GLN A 58 9.00 -4.25 9.16
N TYR A 59 7.77 -4.52 8.72
CA TYR A 59 6.63 -3.65 9.02
C TYR A 59 6.38 -3.56 10.54
N ARG A 60 6.53 -4.68 11.26
CA ARG A 60 6.39 -4.70 12.72
C ARG A 60 7.52 -3.97 13.43
N GLY A 61 8.75 -4.07 12.90
CA GLY A 61 9.92 -3.37 13.39
C GLY A 61 9.80 -1.85 13.23
N ASP A 62 9.09 -1.38 12.22
CA ASP A 62 8.80 0.04 11.96
C ASP A 62 7.55 0.54 12.74
N GLY A 63 7.15 -0.15 13.81
CA GLY A 63 6.03 0.22 14.67
C GLY A 63 4.64 -0.18 14.11
N GLY A 64 4.59 -1.03 13.09
CA GLY A 64 3.34 -1.60 12.58
C GLY A 64 2.76 -2.67 13.51
N ASP A 65 1.43 -2.70 13.65
CA ASP A 65 0.77 -3.66 14.55
C ASP A 65 0.66 -5.08 13.96
N GLY A 66 0.91 -5.18 12.65
CA GLY A 66 0.87 -6.39 11.85
C GLY A 66 -0.52 -6.89 11.54
N THR A 67 -1.55 -6.04 11.63
CA THR A 67 -2.91 -6.38 11.21
C THR A 67 -3.29 -5.55 9.99
N GLY A 68 -3.69 -6.20 8.89
CA GLY A 68 -4.09 -5.53 7.64
C GLY A 68 -5.42 -4.77 7.71
N HIS A 69 -5.85 -4.38 8.91
CA HIS A 69 -7.16 -3.78 9.16
C HIS A 69 -7.11 -2.25 8.99
N TRP A 70 -7.55 -1.78 7.82
CA TRP A 70 -7.67 -0.36 7.47
C TRP A 70 -8.76 0.42 8.25
N VAL A 71 -9.69 -0.27 8.93
CA VAL A 71 -11.01 0.31 9.30
C VAL A 71 -11.05 0.90 10.72
N TYR A 72 -9.97 0.88 11.49
CA TYR A 72 -10.01 1.26 12.91
C TYR A 72 -9.06 2.40 13.28
N GLU A 73 -9.61 3.56 13.66
CA GLU A 73 -8.86 4.71 14.23
C GLU A 73 -7.96 4.29 15.40
N LYS A 74 -8.46 3.42 16.28
CA LYS A 74 -7.71 2.94 17.44
C LYS A 74 -6.42 2.19 17.05
N GLN A 75 -6.36 1.62 15.85
CA GLN A 75 -5.17 0.91 15.37
C GLN A 75 -4.10 1.90 14.89
N GLU A 76 -4.52 3.01 14.26
CA GLU A 76 -3.61 4.08 13.84
C GLU A 76 -2.94 4.74 15.06
N ASP A 77 -3.69 5.01 16.13
CA ASP A 77 -3.14 5.55 17.38
C ASP A 77 -2.04 4.64 17.98
N ILE A 78 -2.27 3.32 17.95
CA ILE A 78 -1.33 2.33 18.49
C ILE A 78 -0.04 2.28 17.66
N GLU A 79 -0.16 2.30 16.33
CA GLU A 79 1.01 2.34 15.45
C GLU A 79 1.78 3.66 15.56
N GLU A 80 1.07 4.78 15.74
CA GLU A 80 1.69 6.09 15.95
C GLU A 80 2.46 6.13 17.28
N GLU A 81 1.89 5.60 18.36
CA GLU A 81 2.58 5.47 19.65
C GLU A 81 3.83 4.58 19.55
N ALA A 82 3.73 3.43 18.86
CA ALA A 82 4.85 2.52 18.67
C ALA A 82 5.97 3.15 17.83
N ARG A 83 5.64 3.87 16.75
CA ARG A 83 6.61 4.64 15.95
C ARG A 83 7.26 5.74 16.76
N ALA A 84 6.48 6.45 17.58
CA ALA A 84 7.01 7.48 18.47
C ALA A 84 7.93 6.89 19.55
N GLU A 85 7.71 5.66 19.99
CA GLU A 85 8.59 4.96 20.92
C GLU A 85 9.92 4.57 20.28
N LEU A 86 9.88 3.96 19.10
CA LEU A 86 11.08 3.65 18.32
C LEU A 86 11.93 4.90 18.07
N TRP A 87 11.29 6.02 17.69
CA TRP A 87 11.99 7.29 17.50
C TRP A 87 12.63 7.81 18.80
N ARG A 88 12.01 7.58 19.96
CA ARG A 88 12.61 7.96 21.25
C ARG A 88 13.85 7.14 21.54
N ASP A 89 13.80 5.83 21.29
CA ASP A 89 14.93 4.94 21.54
C ASP A 89 16.11 5.25 20.62
N GLU A 90 15.85 5.49 19.32
CA GLU A 90 16.87 5.93 18.36
C GLU A 90 17.53 7.26 18.78
N LEU A 91 16.73 8.22 19.26
CA LEU A 91 17.25 9.51 19.73
C LEU A 91 18.12 9.35 20.98
N ILE A 92 17.75 8.45 21.90
CA ILE A 92 18.54 8.14 23.09
C ILE A 92 19.89 7.54 22.68
N GLU A 93 19.88 6.59 21.75
CA GLU A 93 21.12 5.97 21.24
C GLU A 93 22.05 7.01 20.58
N GLU A 94 21.50 7.93 19.79
CA GLU A 94 22.27 9.02 19.18
C GLU A 94 22.88 9.96 20.24
N ILE A 95 22.13 10.27 21.29
CA ILE A 95 22.61 11.09 22.42
C ILE A 95 23.75 10.36 23.15
N GLU A 96 23.61 9.07 23.43
CA GLU A 96 24.65 8.28 24.10
C GLU A 96 25.96 8.24 23.27
N GLN A 97 25.86 8.06 21.95
CA GLN A 97 27.02 8.11 21.06
C GLN A 97 27.69 9.49 21.09
N LYS A 98 26.91 10.57 21.03
CA LYS A 98 27.44 11.95 21.10
C LYS A 98 28.10 12.24 22.44
N VAL A 99 27.49 11.84 23.56
CA VAL A 99 28.05 12.01 24.91
C VAL A 99 29.35 11.19 25.07
N GLY A 100 29.39 9.97 24.56
CA GLY A 100 30.60 9.14 24.54
C GLY A 100 31.74 9.82 23.77
N SER A 101 31.46 10.29 22.55
CA SER A 101 32.45 11.01 21.72
C SER A 101 32.97 12.29 22.38
N LEU A 102 32.10 13.05 23.05
CA LEU A 102 32.48 14.26 23.79
C LEU A 102 33.41 13.93 24.96
N ARG A 103 33.16 12.84 25.67
CA ARG A 103 33.99 12.41 26.81
C ARG A 103 35.40 12.00 26.35
N GLU A 104 35.50 11.29 25.22
CA GLU A 104 36.79 10.93 24.62
C GLU A 104 37.60 12.17 24.22
N LEU A 105 36.95 13.20 23.65
CA LEU A 105 37.59 14.46 23.31
C LEU A 105 38.05 15.24 24.55
N GLU A 106 37.27 15.23 25.64
CA GLU A 106 37.66 15.88 26.91
C GLU A 106 38.87 15.18 27.56
N GLU A 107 38.91 13.85 27.54
CA GLU A 107 40.05 13.07 28.02
C GLU A 107 41.31 13.31 27.18
N ALA A 108 41.17 13.41 25.85
CA ALA A 108 42.28 13.75 24.96
C ALA A 108 42.82 15.17 25.25
N GLY A 109 41.94 16.16 25.43
CA GLY A 109 42.32 17.53 25.78
C GLY A 109 43.00 17.65 27.14
N LYS A 110 42.57 16.89 28.15
CA LYS A 110 43.25 16.83 29.47
C LYS A 110 44.64 16.21 29.37
N LYS A 111 44.80 15.14 28.59
CA LYS A 111 46.12 14.53 28.34
C LYS A 111 47.06 15.49 27.61
N GLU A 112 46.56 16.28 26.66
CA GLU A 112 47.35 17.30 25.96
C GLU A 112 47.79 18.45 26.87
N GLN A 113 46.95 18.88 27.81
CA GLN A 113 47.29 19.91 28.81
C GLN A 113 48.33 19.43 29.83
N LEU A 114 48.37 18.13 30.15
CA LEU A 114 49.35 17.54 31.06
C LEU A 114 50.75 17.35 30.42
N VAL A 115 50.84 17.44 29.09
CA VAL A 115 52.10 17.23 28.32
C VAL A 115 52.75 18.57 27.91
N LYS A 116 52.08 19.70 28.10
CA LYS A 116 52.63 21.07 27.93
C LYS A 116 53.16 21.63 29.24
#